data_AF-A0A7Y0D854-F1
#
_entry.id   AF-A0A7Y0D854-F1
#
_cell.length_a   1.000
_cell.length_b   1.000
_cell.length_c   1.000
_cell.angle_alpha   90.00
_cell.angle_beta   90.00
_cell.angle_gamma   90.00
#
_symmetry.space_group_name_H-M   'P 1'
#
loop_
_entity.id
_entity.type
_entity.pdbx_description
1 polymer ?
#
loop_
_entity_poly.entity_id
_entity_poly.type
_entity_poly.pdbx_seq_one_letter_code
_entity_poly.pdbx_strand_id
1 'polypeptide(L)'
;MDVPSRKLILPSDGAELRAGFAAVRSALDVPETFDPAALAEARSAAGRPVNVDGRRDLRDLAFVTIDPPGATDLDQAVQLERRRSGYRVRYAIADVASFVG
;
A
#
# COMPACT_ATOMS: atom_id res chain seq x y z
N MET A 1 5.75 -18.22 -10.69
CA MET A 1 7.19 -17.89 -10.73
C MET A 1 7.67 -17.97 -9.29
N ASP A 2 8.53 -18.93 -8.96
CA ASP A 2 9.01 -19.12 -7.60
C ASP A 2 10.04 -18.01 -7.32
N VAL A 3 9.66 -17.01 -6.51
CA VAL A 3 10.57 -15.93 -6.16
C VAL A 3 11.59 -16.51 -5.18
N PRO A 4 12.90 -16.47 -5.46
CA PRO A 4 13.89 -16.99 -4.54
C PRO A 4 13.83 -16.20 -3.23
N SER A 5 13.20 -16.79 -2.22
CA SER A 5 13.08 -16.24 -0.88
C SER A 5 14.06 -16.94 0.04
N ARG A 6 14.89 -16.17 0.74
CA ARG A 6 15.80 -16.71 1.75
C ARG A 6 15.02 -16.87 3.05
N LYS A 7 14.44 -18.05 3.27
CA LYS A 7 13.79 -18.36 4.55
C LYS A 7 14.85 -18.55 5.63
N LEU A 8 15.01 -17.55 6.48
CA LEU A 8 15.78 -17.68 7.72
C LEU A 8 14.90 -18.40 8.73
N ILE A 9 15.19 -19.69 8.97
CA ILE A 9 14.56 -20.45 10.06
C ILE A 9 15.46 -20.28 11.27
N LEU A 10 15.05 -19.45 12.22
CA LEU A 10 15.75 -19.26 13.48
C LEU A 10 15.35 -20.37 14.47
N PRO A 11 16.28 -20.93 15.27
CA PRO A 11 16.00 -21.99 16.24
C PRO A 11 15.24 -21.50 17.49
N SER A 12 14.88 -20.22 17.57
CA SER A 12 14.14 -19.64 18.70
C SER A 12 12.63 -19.69 18.47
N ASP A 13 11.85 -19.75 19.56
CA ASP A 13 10.38 -19.59 19.60
C ASP A 13 9.90 -18.16 19.22
N GLY A 14 10.76 -17.41 18.55
CA GLY A 14 10.60 -16.02 18.18
C GLY A 14 10.72 -15.03 19.34
N ALA A 15 10.97 -15.45 20.59
CA ALA A 15 11.06 -14.54 21.73
C ALA A 15 12.24 -13.57 21.57
N GLU A 16 13.39 -14.08 21.17
CA GLU A 16 14.59 -13.28 20.87
C GLU A 16 14.32 -12.27 19.75
N LEU A 17 13.61 -12.69 18.69
CA LEU A 17 13.27 -11.82 17.56
C LEU A 17 12.28 -10.72 17.98
N ARG A 18 11.25 -11.07 18.79
CA ARG A 18 10.31 -10.10 19.35
C ARG A 18 11.02 -9.08 20.24
N ALA A 19 11.93 -9.54 21.09
CA ALA A 19 12.74 -8.67 21.93
C ALA A 19 13.63 -7.74 21.09
N GLY A 20 14.27 -8.27 20.04
CA GLY A 20 15.07 -7.48 19.09
C GLY A 20 14.24 -6.40 18.39
N PHE A 21 13.05 -6.73 17.88
CA PHE A 21 12.17 -5.73 17.26
C PHE A 21 11.68 -4.68 18.26
N ALA A 22 11.37 -5.06 19.51
CA ALA A 22 11.01 -4.12 20.56
C ALA A 22 12.17 -3.15 20.88
N ALA A 23 13.40 -3.67 20.96
CA ALA A 23 14.59 -2.86 21.20
C ALA A 23 14.84 -1.86 20.04
N VAL A 24 14.74 -2.30 18.78
CA VAL A 24 14.87 -1.40 17.61
C VAL A 24 13.78 -0.34 17.62
N ARG A 25 12.52 -0.72 17.90
CA ARG A 25 11.40 0.22 17.99
C ARG A 25 11.66 1.31 19.01
N SER A 26 12.07 0.92 20.23
CA SER A 26 12.38 1.86 21.30
C SER A 26 13.58 2.74 20.98
N ALA A 27 14.62 2.20 20.36
CA ALA A 27 15.82 2.96 20.01
C ALA A 27 15.58 4.00 18.91
N LEU A 28 14.55 3.79 18.08
CA LEU A 28 14.15 4.69 17.00
C LEU A 28 12.92 5.54 17.32
N ASP A 29 12.44 5.49 18.57
CA ASP A 29 11.24 6.19 19.04
C ASP A 29 10.00 5.95 18.15
N VAL A 30 9.86 4.73 17.61
CA VAL A 30 8.75 4.37 16.72
C VAL A 30 7.49 4.08 17.56
N PRO A 31 6.37 4.81 17.38
CA PRO A 31 5.16 4.58 18.15
C PRO A 31 4.55 3.19 17.90
N GLU A 32 4.05 2.54 18.96
CA GLU A 32 3.33 1.25 18.83
C GLU A 32 1.87 1.42 18.41
N THR A 33 1.31 2.58 18.68
CA THR A 33 -0.08 2.91 18.41
C THR A 33 -0.16 4.26 17.72
N PHE A 34 -1.10 4.39 16.80
CA PHE A 34 -1.45 5.68 16.22
C PHE A 34 -2.18 6.55 17.26
N ASP A 35 -2.03 7.87 17.12
CA ASP A 35 -2.76 8.84 17.93
C ASP A 35 -4.28 8.64 17.78
N PRO A 36 -5.07 8.68 18.87
CA PRO A 36 -6.53 8.53 18.81
C PRO A 36 -7.22 9.51 17.84
N ALA A 37 -6.71 10.75 17.71
CA ALA A 37 -7.20 11.74 16.77
C ALA A 37 -6.91 11.34 15.33
N ALA A 38 -5.70 10.84 15.04
CA ALA A 38 -5.35 10.32 13.71
C ALA A 38 -6.22 9.11 13.32
N LEU A 39 -6.52 8.23 14.26
CA LEU A 39 -7.45 7.11 14.04
C LEU A 39 -8.89 7.58 13.77
N ALA A 40 -9.33 8.66 14.42
CA ALA A 40 -10.64 9.25 14.18
C ALA A 40 -10.70 9.92 12.79
N GLU A 41 -9.66 10.66 12.41
CA GLU A 41 -9.51 11.27 11.08
C GLU A 41 -9.54 10.19 9.99
N ALA A 42 -8.74 9.12 10.12
CA ALA A 42 -8.68 8.04 9.16
C ALA A 42 -10.04 7.36 8.96
N ARG A 43 -10.79 7.10 10.05
CA ARG A 43 -12.16 6.54 9.97
C ARG A 43 -13.13 7.49 9.26
N SER A 44 -13.03 8.79 9.52
CA SER A 44 -13.85 9.81 8.86
C SER A 44 -13.53 9.90 7.36
N ALA A 45 -12.25 9.96 7.02
CA ALA A 45 -11.78 10.02 5.63
C ALA A 45 -12.19 8.77 4.84
N ALA A 46 -12.12 7.58 5.44
CA ALA A 46 -12.55 6.33 4.80
C ALA A 46 -14.06 6.29 4.50
N GLY A 47 -14.90 7.00 5.26
CA GLY A 47 -16.33 7.11 5.03
C GLY A 47 -16.74 8.21 4.04
N ARG A 48 -15.80 9.08 3.63
CA ARG A 48 -16.08 10.24 2.78
C ARG A 48 -16.15 9.82 1.30
N PRO A 49 -17.15 10.29 0.52
CA PRO A 49 -17.15 10.12 -0.92
C PRO A 49 -15.92 10.77 -1.56
N VAL A 50 -15.29 10.08 -2.50
CA VAL A 50 -14.16 10.65 -3.26
C VAL A 50 -14.68 11.74 -4.19
N ASN A 51 -14.14 12.95 -4.04
CA ASN A 51 -14.44 14.03 -4.97
C ASN A 51 -13.75 13.78 -6.31
N VAL A 52 -14.56 13.60 -7.36
CA VAL A 52 -14.12 13.34 -8.73
C VAL A 52 -14.25 14.56 -9.65
N ASP A 53 -14.72 15.70 -9.14
CA ASP A 53 -14.89 16.91 -9.92
C ASP A 53 -13.55 17.39 -10.49
N GLY A 54 -13.55 17.68 -11.79
CA GLY A 54 -12.33 18.06 -12.52
C GLY A 54 -11.36 16.90 -12.80
N ARG A 55 -11.66 15.67 -12.34
CA ARG A 55 -10.84 14.49 -12.66
C ARG A 55 -11.24 13.91 -14.01
N ARG A 56 -10.24 13.37 -14.71
CA ARG A 56 -10.49 12.61 -15.94
C ARG A 56 -11.09 11.25 -15.58
N ASP A 57 -12.26 10.96 -16.13
CA ASP A 57 -12.84 9.62 -16.04
C ASP A 57 -12.11 8.64 -16.96
N LEU A 58 -11.62 7.55 -16.36
CA LEU A 58 -10.91 6.46 -17.03
C LEU A 58 -11.45 5.09 -16.61
N ARG A 59 -12.66 5.02 -16.04
CA ARG A 59 -13.26 3.77 -15.52
C ARG A 59 -13.50 2.72 -16.61
N ASP A 60 -13.61 3.13 -17.88
CA ASP A 60 -13.73 2.21 -19.02
C ASP A 60 -12.44 1.47 -19.36
N LEU A 61 -11.30 1.85 -18.76
CA LEU A 61 -10.03 1.18 -18.98
C LEU A 61 -9.84 0.04 -17.97
N ALA A 62 -9.48 -1.14 -18.48
CA ALA A 62 -9.18 -2.31 -17.66
C ALA A 62 -7.81 -2.20 -16.98
N PHE A 63 -7.72 -1.35 -15.96
CA PHE A 63 -6.59 -1.32 -15.04
C PHE A 63 -6.52 -2.60 -14.20
N VAL A 64 -5.31 -3.05 -13.91
CA VAL A 64 -5.03 -4.19 -13.03
C VAL A 64 -3.96 -3.82 -12.00
N THR A 65 -3.99 -4.44 -10.84
CA THR A 65 -2.89 -4.40 -9.86
C THR A 65 -2.11 -5.71 -9.92
N ILE A 66 -0.83 -5.70 -9.52
CA ILE A 66 0.04 -6.87 -9.57
C ILE A 66 0.82 -6.93 -8.25
N ASP A 67 0.29 -7.70 -7.31
CA ASP A 67 0.73 -7.69 -5.91
C ASP A 67 0.86 -9.11 -5.35
N PRO A 68 1.67 -9.34 -4.31
CA PRO A 68 1.75 -10.64 -3.64
C PRO A 68 0.40 -11.07 -3.02
N PRO A 69 0.14 -12.38 -2.90
CA PRO A 69 -1.04 -12.86 -2.18
C PRO A 69 -1.11 -12.31 -0.74
N GLY A 70 -2.27 -11.76 -0.39
CA GLY A 70 -2.52 -11.18 0.93
C GLY A 70 -2.17 -9.69 1.06
N ALA A 71 -1.67 -9.05 0.01
CA ALA A 71 -1.51 -7.58 -0.01
C ALA A 71 -2.87 -6.90 0.20
N THR A 72 -2.89 -5.85 1.03
CA THR A 72 -4.10 -5.09 1.37
C THR A 72 -4.00 -3.60 0.98
N ASP A 73 -2.79 -3.14 0.74
CA ASP A 73 -2.38 -1.77 0.46
C ASP A 73 -2.09 -1.58 -1.03
N LEU A 74 -3.11 -1.82 -1.87
CA LEU A 74 -2.99 -1.68 -3.32
C LEU A 74 -2.89 -0.18 -3.69
N ASP A 75 -1.68 0.30 -3.93
CA ASP A 75 -1.38 1.73 -4.16
C ASP A 75 -1.22 2.09 -5.63
N GLN A 76 -1.25 1.11 -6.52
CA GLN A 76 -0.95 1.28 -7.93
C GLN A 76 -1.75 0.36 -8.83
N ALA A 77 -2.06 0.84 -10.03
CA ALA A 77 -2.68 0.04 -11.08
C ALA A 77 -2.09 0.38 -12.46
N VAL A 78 -1.94 -0.64 -13.30
CA VAL A 78 -1.38 -0.52 -14.65
C VAL A 78 -2.39 -0.92 -15.71
N GLN A 79 -2.38 -0.20 -16.83
CA GLN A 79 -3.10 -0.58 -18.04
C GLN A 79 -2.16 -0.47 -19.24
N LEU A 80 -2.11 -1.52 -20.06
CA LEU A 80 -1.29 -1.58 -21.27
C LEU A 80 -2.17 -1.61 -22.51
N GLU A 81 -1.80 -0.78 -23.49
CA GLU A 81 -2.49 -0.70 -24.78
C GLU A 81 -1.48 -0.77 -25.92
N ARG A 82 -1.62 -1.77 -26.80
CA ARG A 82 -0.82 -1.84 -28.02
C ARG A 82 -1.26 -0.75 -29.00
N ARG A 83 -0.31 -0.06 -29.63
CA ARG A 83 -0.56 0.96 -30.67
C ARG A 83 0.02 0.50 -32.01
N ARG A 84 -0.23 1.27 -33.09
CA ARG A 84 0.33 0.98 -34.43
C ARG A 84 1.85 0.83 -34.39
N SER A 85 2.52 1.68 -33.61
CA SER A 85 3.91 1.52 -33.21
C SER A 85 4.00 1.57 -31.68
N GLY A 86 4.63 0.55 -31.09
CA GLY A 86 4.86 0.47 -29.65
C GLY A 86 3.62 0.28 -28.78
N TYR A 87 3.71 0.76 -27.54
CA TYR A 87 2.71 0.58 -26.49
C TYR A 87 2.45 1.90 -25.77
N ARG A 88 1.23 2.06 -25.26
CA ARG A 88 0.91 3.06 -24.25
C ARG A 88 0.75 2.34 -22.92
N VAL A 89 1.50 2.79 -21.93
CA VAL A 89 1.36 2.37 -20.54
C VAL A 89 0.70 3.50 -19.78
N ARG A 90 -0.36 3.19 -19.04
CA ARG A 90 -0.96 4.08 -18.04
C ARG A 90 -0.67 3.50 -16.67
N TYR A 91 -0.18 4.34 -15.78
CA TYR A 91 0.13 4.00 -14.40
C TYR A 91 -0.70 4.93 -13.51
N ALA A 92 -1.61 4.35 -12.74
CA ALA A 92 -2.43 5.06 -11.77
C ALA A 92 -1.85 4.83 -10.38
N ILE A 93 -1.66 5.89 -9.62
CA ILE A 93 -1.21 5.86 -8.21
C ILE A 93 -2.39 6.27 -7.34
N ALA A 94 -2.53 5.64 -6.18
CA ALA A 94 -3.51 6.04 -5.18
C ALA A 94 -3.29 7.51 -4.76
N ASP A 95 -4.36 8.30 -4.82
CA ASP A 95 -4.34 9.70 -4.42
C ASP A 95 -4.51 9.83 -2.89
N VAL A 96 -3.48 9.44 -2.14
CA VAL A 96 -3.48 9.46 -0.67
C VAL A 96 -3.72 10.87 -0.12
N ALA A 97 -3.23 11.90 -0.82
CA ALA A 97 -3.40 13.30 -0.43
C ALA A 97 -4.88 13.74 -0.41
N SER A 98 -5.77 13.04 -1.12
CA SER A 98 -7.22 13.32 -1.04
C SER A 98 -7.89 12.86 0.27
N PHE A 99 -7.18 12.04 1.06
CA PHE A 99 -7.67 11.49 2.33
C PHE A 99 -7.06 12.15 3.56
N VAL A 100 -5.81 12.61 3.47
CA VAL A 100 -5.03 13.17 4.57
C VAL A 100 -4.98 14.69 4.46
N GLY A 101 -5.46 15.43 5.48
CA GLY A 101 -5.51 16.89 5.45
C GLY A 101 -5.88 17.56 6.77
#